data_AF-A0A538U3H4-F1
#
_entry.id   AF-A0A538U3H4-F1
#
_cell.length_a   1.000
_cell.length_b   1.000
_cell.length_c   1.000
_cell.angle_alpha   90.00
_cell.angle_beta   90.00
_cell.angle_gamma   90.00
#
_symmetry.space_group_name_H-M   'P 1'
#
loop_
_entity.id
_entity.type
_entity.pdbx_description
1 polymer ?
#
loop_
_entity_poly.entity_id
_entity_poly.type
_entity_poly.pdbx_seq_one_letter_code
_entity_poly.pdbx_strand_id
1 'polypeptide(L)'
;MWNNLISLREVAQLARRLAREPALARGVLARLPLTGRGRVEAAWAHTESLTRQWWDIPAVVARWNRMISGDPACPPHRYLVETYLRGRGPLRALSLGCGDGTKEMDWAATGAF
;
A
#
# COMPACT_ATOMS: atom_id res chain seq x y z
N MET A 1 22.81 -21.17 -4.62
CA MET A 1 22.40 -20.45 -3.39
C MET A 1 20.93 -20.69 -3.18
N TRP A 2 20.56 -21.48 -2.17
CA TRP A 2 19.15 -21.74 -1.87
C TRP A 2 18.56 -20.48 -1.25
N ASN A 3 17.50 -20.02 -1.90
CA ASN A 3 16.83 -18.74 -1.73
C ASN A 3 16.04 -18.70 -0.41
N ASN A 4 16.72 -18.89 0.72
CA ASN A 4 16.10 -18.97 2.04
C ASN A 4 16.57 -17.79 2.90
N LEU A 5 15.75 -16.74 2.94
CA LEU A 5 15.94 -15.55 3.76
C LEU A 5 15.67 -15.80 5.25
N ILE A 6 15.35 -17.05 5.63
CA ILE A 6 15.01 -17.43 7.00
C ILE A 6 15.81 -18.67 7.40
N SER A 7 16.57 -18.56 8.50
CA SER A 7 17.36 -19.67 9.01
C SER A 7 16.57 -20.57 9.99
N LEU A 8 16.90 -21.86 10.07
CA LEU A 8 16.31 -22.77 11.08
C LEU A 8 16.50 -22.26 12.51
N ARG A 9 17.59 -21.52 12.76
CA ARG A 9 17.88 -20.89 14.05
C ARG A 9 16.87 -19.79 14.38
N GLU A 10 16.48 -18.98 13.39
CA GLU A 10 15.45 -17.93 13.56
C GLU A 10 14.08 -18.54 13.85
N VAL A 11 13.73 -19.64 13.17
CA VAL A 11 12.49 -20.40 13.46
C VAL A 11 12.52 -20.93 14.89
N ALA A 12 13.64 -21.53 15.32
CA ALA A 12 13.78 -22.04 16.69
C ALA A 12 13.81 -20.93 17.75
N GLN A 13 14.33 -19.75 17.43
CA GLN A 13 14.26 -18.58 18.32
C GLN A 13 12.83 -18.05 18.43
N LEU A 14 12.12 -17.93 17.31
CA LEU A 14 10.72 -17.51 17.30
C LEU A 14 9.84 -18.47 18.10
N ALA A 15 9.98 -19.79 17.88
CA ALA A 15 9.23 -20.81 18.61
C ALA A 15 9.45 -20.72 20.13
N ARG A 16 10.71 -20.59 20.57
CA ARG A 16 11.03 -20.40 21.99
C ARG A 16 10.44 -19.11 22.56
N ARG A 17 10.40 -18.04 21.77
CA ARG A 17 9.86 -16.76 22.19
C ARG A 17 8.33 -16.79 22.32
N LEU A 18 7.64 -17.42 21.36
CA LEU A 18 6.21 -17.64 21.42
C LEU A 18 5.80 -18.52 22.61
N ALA A 19 6.59 -19.53 22.96
CA ALA A 19 6.36 -20.37 24.13
C ALA A 19 6.52 -19.62 25.47
N ARG A 20 7.34 -18.57 25.51
CA ARG A 20 7.63 -17.77 26.72
C ARG A 20 6.75 -16.54 26.88
N GLU A 21 6.20 -16.02 25.78
CA GLU A 21 5.41 -14.78 25.74
C GLU A 21 3.99 -15.05 25.22
N PRO A 22 3.02 -15.43 26.10
CA PRO A 22 1.66 -15.79 25.67
C PRO A 22 0.91 -14.66 24.94
N ALA A 23 1.21 -13.40 25.28
CA ALA A 23 0.65 -12.24 24.60
C ALA A 23 1.13 -12.12 23.15
N LEU A 24 2.42 -12.39 22.90
CA LEU A 24 3.00 -12.45 21.56
C LEU A 24 2.40 -13.60 20.75
N ALA A 25 2.27 -14.79 21.37
CA ALA A 25 1.65 -15.95 20.74
C ALA A 25 0.20 -15.67 20.32
N ARG A 26 -0.60 -15.04 21.18
CA ARG A 26 -1.96 -14.62 20.86
C ARG A 26 -2.00 -13.63 19.70
N GLY A 27 -1.09 -12.65 19.67
CA GLY A 27 -1.00 -11.67 18.58
C GLY A 27 -0.63 -12.29 17.23
N VAL A 28 0.25 -13.29 17.20
CA VAL A 28 0.61 -14.03 15.99
C VAL A 28 -0.55 -14.92 15.53
N LEU A 29 -1.16 -15.69 16.44
CA LEU A 29 -2.29 -16.56 16.13
C LEU A 29 -3.50 -15.77 15.61
N ALA A 30 -3.76 -14.58 16.17
CA ALA A 30 -4.84 -13.69 15.72
C ALA A 30 -4.67 -13.20 14.26
N ARG A 31 -3.45 -13.27 13.69
CA ARG A 31 -3.16 -12.87 12.31
C ARG A 31 -3.21 -14.03 11.31
N LEU A 32 -3.19 -15.28 11.77
CA LEU A 32 -3.28 -16.48 10.93
C LEU A 32 -4.62 -16.66 10.19
N PRO A 33 -5.81 -16.33 10.75
CA PRO A 33 -7.08 -16.53 10.06
C PRO A 33 -7.39 -15.44 9.02
N LEU A 34 -6.59 -14.38 8.93
CA LEU A 34 -6.83 -13.32 7.96
C LEU A 34 -6.44 -13.81 6.55
N THR A 35 -7.46 -14.09 5.73
CA THR A 35 -7.30 -14.34 4.29
C THR A 35 -6.59 -13.16 3.62
N GLY A 36 -6.05 -13.35 2.42
CA GLY A 36 -5.39 -12.25 1.70
C GLY A 36 -6.26 -10.99 1.60
N ARG A 37 -7.57 -11.18 1.36
CA ARG A 37 -8.56 -10.10 1.33
C ARG A 37 -8.78 -9.46 2.70
N GLY A 38 -9.00 -10.26 3.76
CA GLY A 38 -9.22 -9.73 5.10
C GLY A 38 -8.01 -8.97 5.65
N ARG A 39 -6.78 -9.32 5.22
CA ARG A 39 -5.57 -8.56 5.54
C ARG A 39 -5.53 -7.18 4.88
N VAL A 40 -5.92 -7.10 3.60
CA VAL A 40 -5.97 -5.83 2.87
C VAL A 40 -7.07 -4.94 3.45
N GLU A 41 -8.27 -5.47 3.67
CA GLU A 41 -9.38 -4.72 4.28
C GLU A 41 -9.00 -4.20 5.67
N ALA A 42 -8.35 -5.02 6.50
CA ALA A 42 -7.88 -4.58 7.82
C ALA A 42 -6.78 -3.51 7.74
N ALA A 43 -5.88 -3.59 6.76
CA ALA A 43 -4.84 -2.58 6.56
C ALA A 43 -5.44 -1.24 6.11
N TRP A 44 -6.39 -1.27 5.18
CA TRP A 44 -7.07 -0.06 4.67
C TRP A 44 -8.07 0.53 5.67
N ALA A 45 -8.63 -0.29 6.56
CA ALA A 45 -9.45 0.19 7.66
C ALA A 45 -8.67 1.01 8.70
N HIS A 46 -7.34 0.86 8.74
CA HIS A 46 -6.47 1.65 9.59
C HIS A 46 -6.17 3.01 8.93
N THR A 47 -7.13 3.92 9.04
CA THR A 47 -6.94 5.32 8.64
C THR A 47 -6.23 6.05 9.77
N GLU A 48 -4.91 6.25 9.64
CA GLU A 48 -4.22 7.20 10.51
C GLU A 48 -4.81 8.59 10.30
N SER A 49 -5.29 9.22 11.38
CA SER A 49 -5.98 10.51 11.29
C SER A 49 -5.01 11.68 11.03
N LEU A 50 -5.38 12.49 10.04
CA LEU A 50 -5.07 13.91 9.80
C LEU A 50 -3.59 14.35 9.91
N THR A 51 -2.99 14.46 8.72
CA THR A 51 -1.97 15.44 8.28
C THR A 51 -0.78 15.68 9.21
N ARG A 52 0.36 15.06 8.85
CA ARG A 52 1.71 15.49 9.31
C ARG A 52 2.77 15.42 8.22
N GLN A 53 2.40 15.12 6.98
CA GLN A 53 3.37 14.88 5.93
C GLN A 53 3.35 16.01 4.92
N TRP A 54 4.52 16.35 4.41
CA TRP A 54 4.69 17.48 3.50
C TRP A 54 3.97 17.27 2.16
N TRP A 55 3.69 16.01 1.77
CA TRP A 55 2.92 15.66 0.57
C TRP A 55 1.41 15.85 0.71
N ASP A 56 0.90 16.19 1.90
CA ASP A 56 -0.51 16.53 2.10
C ASP A 56 -0.77 18.04 1.93
N ILE A 57 0.28 18.86 1.89
CA ILE A 57 0.17 20.32 1.79
C ILE A 57 -0.34 20.70 0.40
N PRO A 58 -1.48 21.40 0.26
CA PRO A 58 -2.08 21.70 -1.05
C PRO A 58 -1.12 22.41 -2.02
N ALA A 59 -0.28 23.33 -1.53
CA ALA A 59 0.71 24.02 -2.35
C ALA A 59 1.81 23.08 -2.88
N VAL A 60 2.21 22.07 -2.11
CA VAL A 60 3.17 21.04 -2.53
C VAL A 60 2.52 20.17 -3.60
N VAL A 61 1.30 19.68 -3.36
CA VAL A 61 0.55 18.86 -4.31
C VAL A 61 0.35 19.60 -5.63
N ALA A 62 -0.10 20.86 -5.60
CA ALA A 62 -0.29 21.67 -6.80
C ALA A 62 1.01 21.90 -7.58
N ARG A 63 2.13 22.11 -6.88
CA ARG A 63 3.45 22.23 -7.51
C ARG A 63 3.84 20.92 -8.22
N TRP A 64 3.63 19.78 -7.57
CA TRP A 64 3.92 18.47 -8.15
C TRP A 64 3.05 18.13 -9.34
N ASN A 65 1.74 18.38 -9.23
CA ASN A 65 0.80 18.23 -10.34
C ASN A 65 1.27 19.03 -11.55
N ARG A 66 1.66 20.30 -11.36
CA ARG A 66 2.22 21.14 -12.42
C ARG A 66 3.52 20.59 -13.00
N MET A 67 4.43 20.09 -12.17
CA MET A 67 5.70 19.51 -12.65
C MET A 67 5.50 18.26 -13.49
N ILE A 68 4.45 17.47 -13.23
CA ILE A 68 4.19 16.20 -13.90
C ILE A 68 3.32 16.40 -15.14
N SER A 69 2.24 17.18 -15.03
CA SER A 69 1.20 17.30 -16.06
C SER A 69 1.21 18.65 -16.81
N GLY A 70 1.96 19.64 -16.30
CA GLY A 70 1.86 21.03 -16.73
C GLY A 70 0.72 21.82 -16.06
N ASP A 71 -0.26 21.14 -15.46
CA ASP A 71 -1.44 21.74 -14.84
C ASP A 71 -1.47 21.45 -13.31
N PRO A 72 -1.46 22.48 -12.44
CA PRO A 72 -1.56 22.27 -10.99
C PRO A 72 -2.84 21.56 -10.54
N ALA A 73 -3.92 21.62 -11.32
CA ALA A 73 -5.18 20.96 -11.01
C ALA A 73 -5.27 19.52 -11.55
N CYS A 74 -4.33 19.09 -12.39
CA CYS A 74 -4.35 17.75 -12.97
C CYS A 74 -3.48 16.78 -12.15
N PRO A 75 -4.09 15.79 -11.47
CA PRO A 75 -3.34 14.83 -10.68
C PRO A 75 -2.55 13.85 -11.57
N PRO A 76 -1.42 13.31 -11.09
CA PRO A 76 -0.52 12.47 -11.89
C PRO A 76 -1.18 11.23 -12.49
N HIS A 77 -2.07 10.56 -11.74
CA HIS A 77 -2.76 9.36 -12.21
C HIS A 77 -3.66 9.64 -13.42
N ARG A 78 -4.33 10.81 -13.43
CA ARG A 78 -5.19 11.23 -14.53
C ARG A 78 -4.36 11.55 -15.76
N TYR A 79 -3.30 12.35 -15.60
CA TYR A 79 -2.37 12.64 -16.69
C TYR A 79 -1.75 11.38 -17.28
N LEU A 80 -1.34 10.43 -16.44
CA LEU A 80 -0.78 9.15 -16.87
C LEU A 80 -1.76 8.39 -17.77
N VAL A 81 -3.02 8.27 -17.33
CA VAL A 81 -4.07 7.56 -18.08
C VAL A 81 -4.38 8.25 -19.40
N GLU A 82 -4.63 9.56 -19.36
CA GLU A 82 -5.06 10.32 -20.54
C GLU A 82 -3.97 10.47 -21.61
N THR A 83 -2.70 10.54 -21.19
CA THR A 83 -1.56 10.77 -22.10
C THR A 83 -0.93 9.47 -22.59
N TYR A 84 -0.74 8.47 -21.72
CA TYR A 84 0.08 7.30 -22.05
C TYR A 84 -0.69 5.98 -22.11
N LEU A 85 -1.81 5.87 -21.39
CA LEU A 85 -2.57 4.62 -21.28
C LEU A 85 -3.92 4.66 -22.01
N ARG A 86 -4.19 5.74 -22.76
CA ARG A 86 -5.44 5.92 -23.51
C ARG A 86 -5.71 4.71 -24.42
N GLY A 87 -6.85 4.07 -24.21
CA GLY A 87 -7.29 2.90 -24.98
C GLY A 87 -6.56 1.59 -24.68
N ARG A 88 -5.75 1.50 -23.61
CA ARG A 88 -4.96 0.30 -23.28
C ARG A 88 -5.57 -0.61 -22.20
N GLY A 89 -6.82 -0.36 -21.78
CA GLY A 89 -7.48 -1.09 -20.69
C GLY A 89 -8.18 -2.40 -21.10
N PRO A 90 -8.47 -3.30 -20.14
CA PRO A 90 -8.20 -3.17 -18.69
C PRO A 90 -6.75 -3.54 -18.33
N LEU A 91 -6.10 -2.69 -17.53
CA LEU A 91 -4.72 -2.89 -17.07
C LEU A 91 -4.67 -3.46 -15.65
N ARG A 92 -3.54 -4.07 -15.27
CA ARG A 92 -3.28 -4.47 -13.89
C ARG A 92 -2.11 -3.67 -13.35
N ALA A 93 -2.30 -3.03 -12.20
CA ALA A 93 -1.26 -2.24 -11.54
C ALA A 93 -0.77 -2.92 -10.24
N LEU A 94 0.50 -2.70 -9.92
CA LEU A 94 1.10 -3.03 -8.63
C LEU A 94 1.46 -1.72 -7.94
N SER A 95 0.85 -1.46 -6.78
CA SER A 95 1.19 -0.31 -5.95
C SER A 95 1.99 -0.74 -4.74
N LEU A 96 3.25 -0.30 -4.70
CA LEU A 96 4.16 -0.59 -3.60
C LEU A 96 3.99 0.48 -2.52
N GLY A 97 3.77 0.06 -1.28
CA GLY A 97 3.54 1.00 -0.18
C GLY A 97 2.20 1.72 -0.28
N CYS A 98 1.14 1.00 -0.65
CA CYS A 98 -0.22 1.52 -0.87
C CYS A 98 -0.89 2.20 0.33
N GLY A 99 -0.34 2.05 1.54
CA GLY A 99 -0.90 2.63 2.76
C GLY A 99 -2.36 2.19 2.96
N ASP A 100 -3.25 3.17 3.00
CA ASP A 100 -4.70 3.00 3.21
C ASP A 100 -5.50 2.70 1.93
N GLY A 101 -4.85 2.61 0.77
CA GLY A 101 -5.53 2.30 -0.49
C GLY A 101 -6.07 3.51 -1.25
N THR A 102 -5.91 4.74 -0.74
CA THR A 102 -6.55 5.92 -1.36
C THR A 102 -6.09 6.15 -2.79
N LYS A 103 -4.81 5.93 -3.10
CA LYS A 103 -4.27 6.12 -4.46
C LYS A 103 -4.77 5.04 -5.42
N GLU A 104 -4.95 3.83 -4.95
CA GLU A 104 -5.47 2.70 -5.70
C GLU A 104 -6.95 2.91 -6.03
N MET A 105 -7.71 3.49 -5.09
CA MET A 105 -9.09 3.93 -5.35
C MET A 105 -9.14 5.03 -6.41
N ASP A 106 -8.24 6.03 -6.34
CA ASP A 106 -8.11 7.07 -7.39
C ASP A 106 -7.80 6.43 -8.76
N TRP A 107 -6.93 5.42 -8.81
CA TRP A 107 -6.59 4.72 -10.05
C TRP A 107 -7.76 3.93 -10.60
N ALA A 108 -8.46 3.17 -9.75
CA ALA A 108 -9.65 2.40 -10.14
C ALA A 108 -10.76 3.32 -10.69
N ALA A 109 -10.93 4.52 -10.11
CA ALA A 109 -11.90 5.50 -10.57
C ALA A 109 -11.64 6.02 -12.00
N THR A 110 -10.42 5.86 -12.53
CA THR A 110 -10.12 6.21 -13.93
C THR A 110 -10.69 5.23 -14.95
N GLY A 111 -11.08 4.02 -14.53
CA GLY A 111 -11.54 2.93 -15.41
C GLY A 111 -10.44 2.31 -16.28
N ALA A 112 -9.19 2.75 -16.16
CA ALA A 112 -8.06 2.19 -16.91
C ALA A 112 -7.47 0.93 -16.26
N PHE A 113 -7.59 0.80 -14.94
CA PHE A 113 -7.02 -0.25 -14.09
C PHE A 113 -8.11 -1.09 -13.43
#